data_AF-A0A1H7IE53-F1
#
_entry.id   AF-A0A1H7IE53-F1
#
_cell.length_a   1.000
_cell.length_b   1.000
_cell.length_c   1.000
_cell.angle_alpha   90.00
_cell.angle_beta   90.00
_cell.angle_gamma   90.00
#
_symmetry.space_group_name_H-M   'P 1'
#
loop_
_entity.id
_entity.type
_entity.pdbx_description
1 polymer ?
#
loop_
_entity_poly.entity_id
_entity_poly.type
_entity_poly.pdbx_seq_one_letter_code
_entity_poly.pdbx_strand_id
1 'polypeptide(L)'
;MTDTTTTVTTSSAQQHTAESLSVWLVDRIAVYLKRSSDQIDATVPLAEYGLDSVAALSLCGDIEEDFDLVLEPTVAWDYPTIEALAAHILEELSTQAGAA
;
A
#
# COMPACT_ATOMS: atom_id res chain seq x y z
N MET A 1 30.04 12.03 -1.66
CA MET A 1 29.73 10.73 -1.03
C MET A 1 28.55 10.17 -1.82
N THR A 2 28.84 9.17 -2.66
CA THR A 2 27.96 8.45 -3.61
C THR A 2 27.02 9.29 -4.49
N ASP A 3 27.52 9.52 -5.72
CA ASP A 3 26.72 9.43 -6.95
C ASP A 3 25.71 8.27 -6.89
N THR A 4 24.44 8.58 -7.12
CA THR A 4 23.59 7.80 -8.03
C THR A 4 22.52 8.71 -8.60
N THR A 5 22.70 9.04 -9.86
CA THR A 5 21.63 9.31 -10.82
C THR A 5 20.47 8.33 -10.61
N THR A 6 19.31 8.83 -10.24
CA THR A 6 18.04 8.22 -10.66
C THR A 6 17.21 9.29 -11.33
N THR A 7 17.49 9.46 -12.62
CA THR A 7 16.52 9.88 -13.61
C THR A 7 15.27 9.01 -13.49
N VAL A 8 14.20 9.52 -12.87
CA VAL A 8 12.84 9.11 -13.20
C VAL A 8 12.27 10.11 -14.20
N THR A 9 12.72 9.96 -15.44
CA THR A 9 11.92 10.35 -16.60
C THR A 9 11.36 9.05 -17.15
N THR A 10 10.04 8.86 -17.13
CA THR A 10 9.21 8.36 -18.25
C THR A 10 7.76 8.24 -17.80
N SER A 11 6.89 8.91 -18.56
CA SER A 11 5.44 8.84 -18.48
C SER A 11 4.94 7.59 -19.20
N SER A 12 4.16 6.72 -18.55
CA SER A 12 3.22 5.79 -19.21
C SER A 12 2.19 5.21 -18.22
N ALA A 13 1.00 5.83 -18.19
CA ALA A 13 -0.33 5.34 -17.79
C ALA A 13 -0.45 4.08 -16.88
N GLN A 14 -0.92 4.28 -15.63
CA GLN A 14 -1.75 3.35 -14.83
C GLN A 14 -1.23 1.92 -14.57
N GLN A 15 0.08 1.65 -14.64
CA GLN A 15 0.60 0.36 -14.19
C GLN A 15 0.82 0.40 -12.68
N HIS A 16 -0.22 0.08 -11.91
CA HIS A 16 -0.06 -0.20 -10.48
C HIS A 16 0.93 -1.36 -10.35
N THR A 17 2.02 -1.16 -9.63
CA THR A 17 3.03 -2.19 -9.33
C THR A 17 3.09 -2.40 -7.83
N ALA A 18 3.60 -3.55 -7.38
CA ALA A 18 3.76 -3.83 -5.95
C ALA A 18 4.65 -2.77 -5.25
N GLU A 19 5.65 -2.24 -5.94
CA GLU A 19 6.49 -1.14 -5.42
C GLU A 19 5.71 0.17 -5.28
N SER A 20 4.95 0.59 -6.29
CA SER A 20 4.14 1.83 -6.18
C SER A 20 3.07 1.71 -5.08
N LEU A 21 2.44 0.54 -4.96
CA LEU A 21 1.43 0.26 -3.94
C LEU A 21 2.03 0.23 -2.53
N SER A 22 3.19 -0.40 -2.36
CA SER A 22 3.87 -0.43 -1.06
C SER A 22 4.32 0.96 -0.63
N VAL A 23 4.83 1.81 -1.54
CA VAL A 23 5.16 3.21 -1.23
C VAL A 23 3.92 3.99 -0.80
N TRP A 24 2.80 3.84 -1.50
CA TRP A 24 1.54 4.50 -1.16
C TRP A 24 1.00 4.04 0.20
N LEU A 25 1.04 2.73 0.47
CA LEU A 25 0.64 2.15 1.75
C LEU A 25 1.52 2.65 2.89
N VAL A 26 2.84 2.66 2.71
CA VAL A 26 3.80 3.21 3.68
C VAL A 26 3.47 4.66 4.01
N ASP A 27 3.19 5.50 3.01
CA ASP A 27 2.81 6.91 3.22
C ASP A 27 1.53 7.02 4.05
N ARG A 28 0.47 6.29 3.68
CA ARG A 28 -0.81 6.29 4.41
C ARG A 28 -0.66 5.81 5.84
N ILE A 29 0.02 4.68 6.04
CA ILE A 29 0.26 4.11 7.36
C ILE A 29 1.11 5.07 8.22
N ALA A 30 2.11 5.72 7.64
CA ALA A 30 2.92 6.72 8.33
C ALA A 30 2.06 7.90 8.81
N VAL A 31 1.10 8.36 7.99
CA VAL A 31 0.14 9.41 8.37
C VAL A 31 -0.74 8.94 9.54
N TYR A 32 -1.28 7.73 9.47
CA TYR A 32 -2.12 7.17 10.54
C TYR A 32 -1.37 7.01 11.87
N LEU A 33 -0.13 6.53 11.81
CA LEU A 33 0.74 6.34 12.97
C LEU A 33 1.41 7.63 13.44
N LYS A 34 1.27 8.73 12.68
CA LYS A 34 1.95 10.02 12.89
C LYS A 34 3.47 9.85 13.00
N ARG A 35 4.04 9.00 12.14
CA ARG A 35 5.48 8.71 12.04
C ARG A 35 5.99 9.05 10.66
N SER A 36 7.31 9.04 10.49
CA SER A 36 7.93 9.15 9.17
C SER A 36 7.82 7.83 8.42
N SER A 37 7.58 7.88 7.11
CA SER A 37 7.56 6.72 6.22
C SER A 37 8.87 5.91 6.26
N ASP A 38 10.00 6.58 6.49
CA ASP A 38 11.32 5.95 6.68
C ASP A 38 11.39 5.01 7.91
N GLN A 39 10.46 5.15 8.87
CA GLN A 39 10.36 4.29 10.06
C GLN A 39 9.36 3.14 9.88
N ILE A 40 8.72 3.03 8.71
CA ILE A 40 7.72 2.02 8.42
C ILE A 40 8.34 1.01 7.46
N ASP A 41 8.78 -0.12 8.00
CA ASP A 41 9.22 -1.27 7.21
C ASP A 41 8.03 -2.05 6.65
N ALA A 42 8.09 -2.36 5.36
CA ALA A 42 7.05 -3.09 4.67
C ALA A 42 6.93 -4.57 5.08
N THR A 43 8.01 -5.12 5.66
CA THR A 43 8.11 -6.51 6.15
C THR A 43 7.57 -6.67 7.57
N VAL A 44 7.33 -5.57 8.29
CA VAL A 44 6.94 -5.60 9.70
C VAL A 44 5.42 -5.52 9.80
N PRO A 45 4.80 -6.34 10.67
CA PRO A 45 3.37 -6.29 10.89
C PRO A 45 2.86 -4.93 11.36
N LEU A 46 1.79 -4.42 10.74
CA LEU A 46 1.11 -3.17 11.12
C LEU A 46 0.65 -3.16 12.58
N ALA A 47 0.28 -4.33 13.09
CA ALA A 47 -0.08 -4.51 14.50
C ALA A 47 1.10 -4.22 15.45
N GLU A 48 2.35 -4.49 15.06
CA GLU A 48 3.53 -4.16 15.88
C GLU A 48 3.79 -2.66 15.94
N TYR A 49 3.42 -1.93 14.89
CA TYR A 49 3.47 -0.47 14.89
C TYR A 49 2.36 0.18 15.73
N GLY A 50 1.37 -0.60 16.16
CA GLY A 50 0.21 -0.12 16.89
C GLY A 50 -0.90 0.40 15.99
N LEU A 51 -1.05 -0.15 14.77
CA LEU A 51 -2.18 0.18 13.92
C LEU A 51 -3.50 -0.30 14.58
N ASP A 52 -4.39 0.65 14.87
CA ASP A 52 -5.72 0.37 15.44
C ASP A 52 -6.72 -0.07 14.36
N SER A 53 -7.79 -0.78 14.78
CA SER A 53 -8.86 -1.19 13.86
C SER A 53 -9.50 -0.05 13.07
N VAL A 54 -9.56 1.15 13.66
CA VAL A 54 -10.10 2.34 12.99
C VAL A 54 -9.17 2.78 11.87
N ALA A 55 -7.86 2.79 12.11
CA ALA A 55 -6.87 3.14 11.10
C ALA A 55 -6.83 2.11 9.96
N ALA A 56 -6.96 0.81 10.29
CA ALA A 56 -7.08 -0.24 9.29
C ALA A 56 -8.34 -0.08 8.42
N LEU A 57 -9.50 0.24 9.02
CA LEU A 57 -10.73 0.50 8.28
C LEU A 57 -10.63 1.75 7.40
N SER A 58 -10.04 2.83 7.91
CA SER A 58 -9.81 4.05 7.12
C SER A 58 -8.84 3.80 5.96
N LEU A 59 -7.77 3.04 6.18
CA LEU A 59 -6.86 2.62 5.13
C LEU A 59 -7.56 1.82 4.04
N CYS A 60 -8.45 0.89 4.41
CA CYS A 60 -9.25 0.13 3.44
C CYS A 60 -10.13 1.07 2.62
N GLY A 61 -10.84 2.01 3.27
CA GLY A 61 -11.65 3.00 2.57
C GLY A 61 -10.85 3.88 1.60
N ASP A 62 -9.65 4.32 1.98
CA ASP A 62 -8.75 5.06 1.07
C ASP A 62 -8.38 4.20 -0.16
N ILE A 63 -8.09 2.91 0.05
CA ILE A 63 -7.74 2.01 -1.07
C ILE A 63 -8.95 1.81 -1.99
N GLU A 64 -10.13 1.60 -1.44
CA GLU A 64 -11.36 1.44 -2.22
C GLU A 64 -11.64 2.70 -3.07
N GLU A 65 -11.39 3.89 -2.53
CA GLU A 65 -11.63 5.18 -3.21
C GLU A 65 -10.55 5.51 -4.26
N ASP A 66 -9.26 5.27 -3.98
CA ASP A 66 -8.15 5.54 -4.92
C ASP A 66 -8.06 4.49 -6.05
N PHE A 67 -8.40 3.22 -5.76
CA PHE A 67 -8.17 2.10 -6.68
C PHE A 67 -9.45 1.51 -7.27
N ASP A 68 -10.63 2.00 -6.88
CA ASP A 68 -11.95 1.47 -7.28
C ASP A 68 -12.04 -0.05 -7.05
N LEU A 69 -11.62 -0.46 -5.85
CA LEU A 69 -11.65 -1.84 -5.37
C LEU A 69 -12.64 -1.98 -4.22
N VAL A 70 -12.98 -3.22 -3.88
CA VAL A 70 -13.75 -3.55 -2.68
C VAL A 70 -12.86 -4.40 -1.79
N LEU A 71 -12.49 -3.89 -0.62
CA LEU A 71 -11.60 -4.58 0.31
C LEU A 71 -12.27 -4.72 1.67
N GLU A 72 -12.31 -5.94 2.18
CA GLU A 72 -12.79 -6.16 3.54
C GLU A 72 -11.76 -5.65 4.55
N PRO A 73 -12.16 -4.97 5.64
CA PRO A 73 -11.22 -4.49 6.63
C PRO A 73 -10.38 -5.61 7.26
N THR A 74 -10.89 -6.86 7.23
CA THR A 74 -10.15 -8.05 7.67
C THR A 74 -8.85 -8.28 6.91
N VAL A 75 -8.67 -7.73 5.70
CA VAL A 75 -7.44 -7.83 4.93
C VAL A 75 -6.22 -7.28 5.68
N ALA A 76 -6.39 -6.29 6.56
CA ALA A 76 -5.28 -5.79 7.39
C ALA A 76 -4.85 -6.80 8.48
N TRP A 77 -5.68 -7.81 8.78
CA TRP A 77 -5.37 -8.93 9.68
C TRP A 77 -4.88 -10.17 8.92
N ASP A 78 -5.48 -10.48 7.78
CA ASP A 78 -5.03 -11.56 6.88
C ASP A 78 -3.65 -11.24 6.25
N TYR A 79 -3.43 -9.97 5.91
CA TYR A 79 -2.19 -9.44 5.34
C TYR A 79 -1.63 -8.36 6.28
N PRO A 80 -0.98 -8.76 7.39
CA PRO A 80 -0.52 -7.81 8.39
C PRO A 80 0.68 -6.99 7.92
N THR A 81 1.27 -7.28 6.76
CA THR A 81 2.44 -6.57 6.22
C THR A 81 2.08 -5.79 4.97
N ILE A 82 2.81 -4.69 4.73
CA ILE A 82 2.56 -3.81 3.58
C ILE A 82 2.84 -4.54 2.27
N GLU A 83 3.88 -5.38 2.24
CA GLU A 83 4.21 -6.19 1.08
C GLU A 83 3.08 -7.16 0.71
N ALA A 84 2.45 -7.80 1.70
CA ALA A 84 1.38 -8.74 1.47
C ALA A 84 0.10 -8.01 1.03
N LEU A 85 -0.21 -6.88 1.66
CA LEU A 85 -1.35 -6.04 1.27
C LEU A 85 -1.18 -5.46 -0.13
N ALA A 86 0.01 -4.97 -0.47
CA ALA A 86 0.32 -4.47 -1.82
C ALA A 86 0.19 -5.57 -2.89
N ALA A 87 0.66 -6.78 -2.60
CA ALA A 87 0.51 -7.91 -3.51
C ALA A 87 -0.95 -8.29 -3.72
N HIS A 88 -1.76 -8.28 -2.65
CA HIS A 88 -3.19 -8.57 -2.74
C HIS A 88 -3.93 -7.52 -3.57
N ILE A 89 -3.69 -6.22 -3.33
CA ILE A 89 -4.28 -5.12 -4.11
C ILE A 89 -3.89 -5.24 -5.59
N LEU A 90 -2.63 -5.56 -5.88
CA LEU A 90 -2.16 -5.75 -7.25
C LEU A 90 -2.89 -6.91 -7.95
N GLU A 91 -3.12 -8.02 -7.25
CA GLU A 91 -3.86 -9.16 -7.76
C GLU A 91 -5.31 -8.76 -8.08
N GLU A 92 -5.98 -8.04 -7.16
CA GLU A 92 -7.35 -7.54 -7.35
C GLU A 92 -7.47 -6.58 -8.55
N LEU A 93 -6.51 -5.68 -8.72
CA LEU A 93 -6.44 -4.80 -9.89
C LEU A 93 -6.23 -5.58 -11.19
N SER A 94 -5.41 -6.64 -11.15
CA SER A 94 -5.13 -7.46 -12.32
C SER A 94 -6.32 -8.31 -12.75
N THR A 95 -7.10 -8.84 -11.80
CA THR A 95 -8.34 -9.58 -12.09
C THR A 95 -9.43 -8.66 -12.65
N GLN A 96 -9.56 -7.43 -12.13
CA GLN A 96 -10.47 -6.42 -12.67
C GLN A 96 -10.12 -6.02 -14.11
N ALA A 97 -8.83 -5.85 -14.42
CA ALA A 97 -8.37 -5.49 -15.76
C ALA A 97 -8.59 -6.61 -16.80
N GLY A 98 -8.64 -7.87 -16.37
CA GLY A 98 -8.82 -9.05 -17.23
C GLY A 98 -10.28 -9.45 -17.50
N ALA A 99 -11.25 -8.88 -16.76
CA ALA A 99 -12.67 -9.27 -16.83
C ALA A 99 -13.50 -8.53 -17.90
N ALA A 100 -12.85 -7.79 -18.82
CA ALA A 100 -13.49 -7.00 -19.87
C ALA A 100 -13.53 -7.69 -21.24
#